data_AF-A0A2D1R0Z7-F1
#
_entry.id   AF-A0A2D1R0Z7-F1
#
_cell.length_a   1.000
_cell.length_b   1.000
_cell.length_c   1.000
_cell.angle_alpha   90.00
_cell.angle_beta   90.00
_cell.angle_gamma   90.00
#
_symmetry.space_group_name_H-M   'P 1'
#
loop_
_entity.id
_entity.type
_entity.pdbx_description
1 polymer ?
#
loop_
_entity_poly.entity_id
_entity_poly.type
_entity_poly.pdbx_seq_one_letter_code
_entity_poly.pdbx_strand_id
1 'polypeptide(L)'
;MSGYYQLTLEERCSIARLHEDGQSIRQIAAALDRSASTISRELKHNSGHTIGYRPVHAQERAAARRWSGSRLERDHALREAVLDRMAAGMITRTDRRAHDT
;
A
#
# COMPACT_ATOMS: atom_id res chain seq x y z
N MET A 1 -16.33 12.99 -15.20
CA MET A 1 -15.10 12.18 -15.03
C MET A 1 -14.84 12.04 -13.54
N SER A 2 -15.16 10.89 -12.93
CA SER A 2 -14.91 10.68 -11.50
C SER A 2 -13.44 10.32 -11.31
N GLY A 3 -12.64 11.32 -10.93
CA GLY A 3 -11.27 11.10 -10.49
C GLY A 3 -11.28 10.23 -9.25
N TYR A 4 -10.57 9.11 -9.28
CA TYR A 4 -10.39 8.27 -8.10
C TYR A 4 -9.49 8.99 -7.09
N TYR A 5 -10.09 9.76 -6.18
CA TYR A 5 -9.37 10.47 -5.13
C TYR A 5 -8.99 9.49 -4.01
N GLN A 6 -7.71 9.48 -3.66
CA GLN A 6 -7.19 8.73 -2.52
C GLN A 6 -7.67 9.37 -1.22
N LEU A 7 -7.96 8.54 -0.23
CA LEU A 7 -8.18 9.03 1.14
C LEU A 7 -6.86 9.57 1.68
N THR A 8 -6.89 10.84 2.09
CA THR A 8 -5.78 11.49 2.79
C THR A 8 -5.64 10.92 4.21
N LEU A 9 -4.52 11.20 4.86
CA LEU A 9 -4.34 10.83 6.27
C LEU A 9 -5.41 11.48 7.15
N GLU A 10 -5.77 12.73 6.89
CA GLU A 10 -6.79 13.46 7.64
C GLU A 10 -8.16 12.78 7.52
N GLU A 11 -8.58 12.43 6.29
CA GLU A 11 -9.81 11.70 6.06
C GLU A 11 -9.80 10.34 6.78
N ARG A 12 -8.66 9.62 6.75
CA ARG A 12 -8.51 8.36 7.48
C ARG A 12 -8.65 8.57 8.99
N CYS A 13 -8.06 9.62 9.56
CA CYS A 13 -8.19 9.96 10.97
C CYS A 13 -9.63 10.36 11.35
N SER A 14 -10.37 11.01 10.45
CA SER A 14 -11.78 11.31 10.64
C SER A 14 -12.65 10.06 10.57
N ILE A 15 -12.37 9.13 9.63
CA ILE A 15 -13.03 7.81 9.60
C ILE A 15 -12.85 7.08 10.93
N ALA A 16 -11.64 7.08 11.50
CA ALA A 16 -11.36 6.41 12.76
C ALA A 16 -12.21 6.99 13.90
N ARG A 17 -12.19 8.31 14.09
CA ARG A 17 -12.98 9.01 15.12
C ARG A 17 -14.47 8.75 14.98
N LEU A 18 -15.03 8.96 13.79
CA LEU A 18 -16.47 8.79 13.56
C LEU A 18 -16.92 7.32 13.70
N HIS A 19 -16.05 6.37 13.36
CA HIS A 19 -16.31 4.95 13.54
C HIS A 19 -16.26 4.53 15.02
N GLU A 20 -15.35 5.10 15.80
CA GLU A 20 -15.30 4.93 17.26
C GLU A 20 -16.52 5.54 17.95
N ASP A 21 -17.04 6.66 17.44
CA ASP A 21 -18.30 7.27 17.88
C ASP A 21 -19.56 6.46 17.49
N GLY A 22 -19.39 5.30 16.85
CA GLY A 22 -20.49 4.40 16.48
C GLY A 22 -21.28 4.85 15.26
N GLN A 23 -20.77 5.79 14.46
CA GLN A 23 -21.46 6.21 13.24
C GLN A 23 -21.45 5.11 12.18
N SER A 24 -22.56 5.01 11.45
CA SER A 24 -22.68 4.08 10.32
C SER A 24 -21.80 4.51 9.14
N ILE A 25 -21.41 3.56 8.30
CA ILE A 25 -20.63 3.81 7.06
C ILE A 25 -21.26 4.91 6.20
N ARG A 26 -22.60 4.99 6.14
CA ARG A 26 -23.30 6.01 5.35
C ARG A 26 -23.19 7.40 5.97
N GLN A 27 -23.22 7.52 7.29
CA GLN A 27 -23.02 8.80 7.99
C GLN A 27 -21.58 9.29 7.82
N ILE A 28 -20.59 8.41 7.98
CA ILE A 28 -19.18 8.72 7.75
C ILE A 28 -18.94 9.18 6.30
N ALA A 29 -19.54 8.47 5.34
CA ALA A 29 -19.45 8.81 3.92
C ALA A 29 -20.03 10.20 3.62
N ALA A 30 -21.20 10.52 4.19
CA ALA A 30 -21.81 11.84 4.05
C ALA A 30 -20.96 12.94 4.71
N ALA A 31 -20.39 12.69 5.89
CA ALA A 31 -19.56 13.65 6.61
C ALA A 31 -18.26 14.01 5.87
N LEU A 32 -17.70 13.08 5.09
CA LEU A 32 -16.45 13.25 4.34
C LEU A 32 -16.65 13.55 2.86
N ASP A 33 -17.90 13.67 2.40
CA ASP A 33 -18.26 13.77 0.98
C ASP A 33 -17.61 12.65 0.12
N ARG A 34 -17.64 11.41 0.66
CA ARG A 34 -17.10 10.22 0.00
C ARG A 34 -18.19 9.21 -0.29
N SER A 35 -17.91 8.30 -1.23
CA SER A 35 -18.83 7.18 -1.46
C SER A 35 -18.79 6.20 -0.28
N ALA A 36 -19.95 5.68 0.13
CA ALA A 36 -20.02 4.62 1.14
C ALA A 36 -19.20 3.38 0.75
N SER A 37 -19.05 3.11 -0.56
CA SER A 37 -18.20 2.02 -1.06
C SER A 37 -16.71 2.26 -0.80
N THR A 38 -16.27 3.52 -0.73
CA THR A 38 -14.88 3.89 -0.42
C THR A 38 -14.61 3.64 1.06
N ILE A 39 -15.50 4.12 1.93
CA ILE A 39 -15.38 3.94 3.38
C ILE A 39 -15.46 2.46 3.77
N SER A 40 -16.40 1.71 3.17
CA SER A 40 -16.52 0.27 3.42
C SER A 40 -15.26 -0.50 3.02
N ARG A 41 -14.70 -0.22 1.83
CA ARG A 41 -13.45 -0.84 1.38
C ARG A 41 -12.27 -0.47 2.28
N GLU A 42 -12.19 0.79 2.69
CA GLU A 42 -11.16 1.29 3.58
C GLU A 42 -11.15 0.51 4.92
N LEU A 43 -12.29 0.47 5.60
CA LEU A 43 -12.43 -0.25 6.88
C LEU A 43 -12.19 -1.76 6.68
N LYS A 44 -12.75 -2.38 5.64
CA LYS A 44 -12.54 -3.80 5.36
C LYS A 44 -11.07 -4.17 5.15
N HIS A 45 -10.31 -3.33 4.47
CA HIS A 45 -8.93 -3.63 4.12
C HIS A 45 -7.92 -3.29 5.23
N ASN A 46 -8.25 -2.34 6.10
CA ASN A 46 -7.32 -1.77 7.06
C ASN A 46 -7.75 -1.93 8.54
N SER A 47 -8.90 -2.54 8.82
CA SER A 47 -9.26 -2.97 10.17
C SER A 47 -8.73 -4.37 10.46
N GLY A 48 -8.05 -4.51 11.60
CA GLY A 48 -7.65 -5.82 12.14
C GLY A 48 -8.73 -6.39 13.06
N HIS A 49 -8.85 -7.72 13.13
CA HIS A 49 -9.86 -8.38 13.96
C HIS A 49 -9.70 -8.07 15.46
N THR A 50 -8.45 -7.85 15.91
CA THR A 50 -8.11 -7.63 17.33
C THR A 50 -7.80 -6.16 17.65
N ILE A 51 -7.31 -5.38 16.67
CA ILE A 51 -6.71 -4.05 16.91
C ILE A 51 -7.58 -2.90 16.34
N GLY A 52 -8.71 -3.22 15.69
CA GLY A 52 -9.59 -2.21 15.09
C GLY A 52 -8.94 -1.51 13.89
N TYR A 53 -9.46 -0.34 13.54
CA TYR A 53 -9.02 0.45 12.39
C TYR A 53 -7.87 1.40 12.77
N ARG A 54 -6.74 1.35 12.04
CA ARG A 54 -5.56 2.20 12.30
C ARG A 54 -5.25 3.12 11.11
N PRO A 55 -5.51 4.45 11.21
CA PRO A 55 -5.41 5.35 10.07
C PRO A 55 -3.97 5.55 9.54
N VAL A 56 -2.98 5.65 10.44
CA VAL A 56 -1.56 5.80 10.06
C VAL A 56 -1.07 4.56 9.29
N HIS A 57 -1.36 3.38 9.81
CA HIS A 57 -1.00 2.12 9.17
C HIS A 57 -1.70 1.94 7.80
N ALA A 58 -2.95 2.39 7.69
CA ALA A 58 -3.67 2.39 6.41
C ALA A 58 -2.98 3.30 5.37
N GLN A 59 -2.53 4.48 5.80
CA GLN A 59 -1.77 5.42 4.96
C GLN A 59 -0.42 4.83 4.53
N GLU A 60 0.33 4.24 5.46
CA GLU A 60 1.61 3.58 5.16
C GLU A 60 1.44 2.45 4.14
N ARG A 61 0.41 1.61 4.30
CA ARG A 61 0.09 0.54 3.34
C ARG A 61 -0.30 1.10 1.97
N ALA A 62 -1.04 2.20 1.92
CA ALA A 62 -1.39 2.86 0.66
C ALA A 62 -0.12 3.40 -0.04
N ALA A 63 0.78 4.04 0.70
CA ALA A 63 2.05 4.53 0.18
C ALA A 63 2.96 3.37 -0.29
N ALA A 64 3.04 2.29 0.49
CA ALA A 64 3.84 1.12 0.16
C ALA A 64 3.42 0.48 -1.17
N ARG A 65 2.10 0.32 -1.40
CA ARG A 65 1.53 -0.23 -2.64
C ARG A 65 1.77 0.63 -3.88
N ARG A 66 1.87 1.96 -3.69
CA ARG A 66 2.04 2.91 -4.80
C ARG A 66 3.49 3.08 -5.23
N TRP A 67 4.42 2.66 -4.40
CA TRP A 67 5.82 2.79 -4.74
C TRP A 67 6.19 1.90 -5.92
N SER A 68 6.86 2.52 -6.89
CA SER A 68 7.26 1.92 -8.15
C SER A 68 8.78 1.67 -8.26
N GLY A 69 9.54 1.89 -7.19
CA GLY A 69 10.98 1.63 -7.17
C GLY A 69 11.32 0.16 -7.06
N SER A 70 12.57 -0.20 -7.37
CA SER A 70 13.06 -1.57 -7.20
C SER A 70 13.32 -1.89 -5.72
N ARG A 71 13.13 -3.15 -5.29
CA ARG A 71 13.39 -3.56 -3.88
C ARG A 71 14.79 -3.14 -3.39
N LEU A 72 15.76 -3.06 -4.29
CA LEU A 72 17.14 -2.64 -4.04
C LEU A 72 17.28 -1.16 -3.68
N GLU A 73 16.36 -0.30 -4.13
CA GLU A 73 16.37 1.14 -3.78
C GLU A 73 15.91 1.41 -2.34
N ARG A 74 15.11 0.50 -1.75
CA ARG A 74 14.65 0.62 -0.35
C ARG A 74 15.54 -0.11 0.64
N ASP A 75 16.21 -1.16 0.19
CA ASP A 75 16.94 -2.08 1.05
C ASP A 75 18.41 -2.07 0.65
N HIS A 76 19.18 -1.21 1.31
CA HIS A 76 20.62 -1.09 1.08
C HIS A 76 21.35 -2.40 1.38
N ALA A 77 20.96 -3.13 2.43
CA ALA A 77 21.59 -4.40 2.78
C ALA A 77 21.38 -5.44 1.67
N LEU A 78 20.15 -5.51 1.13
CA LEU A 78 19.85 -6.35 -0.02
C LEU A 78 20.62 -5.91 -1.27
N ARG A 79 20.72 -4.59 -1.51
CA ARG A 79 21.48 -4.05 -2.64
C ARG A 79 22.93 -4.48 -2.59
N GLU A 80 23.61 -4.30 -1.45
CA GLU A 80 25.00 -4.72 -1.28
C GLU A 80 25.12 -6.24 -1.45
N ALA A 81 24.24 -7.03 -0.84
CA ALA A 81 24.26 -8.49 -1.00
C ALA A 81 24.08 -8.95 -2.46
N VAL A 82 23.29 -8.22 -3.25
CA VAL A 82 23.11 -8.48 -4.69
C VAL A 82 24.38 -8.10 -5.46
N LEU A 83 24.98 -6.95 -5.15
CA LEU A 83 26.23 -6.48 -5.79
C LEU A 83 27.41 -7.42 -5.47
N ASP A 84 27.57 -7.82 -4.22
CA ASP A 84 28.59 -8.79 -3.80
C ASP A 84 28.45 -10.11 -4.56
N ARG A 85 27.21 -10.59 -4.73
CA ARG A 85 26.95 -11.83 -5.45
C ARG A 85 27.15 -11.71 -6.96
N MET A 86 26.95 -10.52 -7.53
CA MET A 86 27.33 -10.21 -8.91
C MET A 86 28.86 -10.18 -9.09
N ALA A 87 29.58 -9.55 -8.16
CA ALA A 87 31.05 -9.47 -8.18
C ALA A 87 31.70 -10.85 -8.00
N ALA A 88 31.10 -11.74 -7.22
CA ALA A 88 31.53 -13.12 -7.03
C ALA A 88 31.26 -14.05 -8.25
N GLY A 89 30.75 -13.52 -9.38
CA GLY A 89 30.52 -14.29 -10.60
C GLY A 89 29.36 -15.29 -10.52
N MET A 90 28.52 -15.22 -9.48
CA MET A 90 27.42 -16.18 -9.28
C MET A 90 26.16 -15.85 -10.10
N ILE A 91 26.08 -14.67 -10.71
CA ILE A 91 24.93 -14.20 -11.49
C ILE A 91 25.41 -13.66 -12.83
N THR A 92 26.04 -14.49 -13.65
CA THR A 92 26.29 -14.14 -15.05
C THR A 92 24.97 -14.26 -15.83
N ARG A 93 24.75 -13.38 -16.82
CA ARG A 93 23.65 -13.51 -17.79
C ARG A 93 23.86 -14.76 -18.65
N THR A 94 23.55 -15.92 -18.10
CA THR A 94 23.55 -17.19 -18.82
C THR A 94 22.11 -17.47 -19.22
N ASP A 95 21.71 -17.00 -20.39
CA ASP A 95 21.18 -17.86 -21.46
C ASP A 95 20.75 -17.01 -22.68
N ARG A 96 21.51 -17.13 -23.76
CA ARG A 96 21.03 -16.89 -25.12
C ARG A 96 21.69 -17.96 -25.99
N ARG A 97 21.29 -19.21 -25.82
CA ARG A 97 21.35 -20.21 -26.90
C ARG A 97 20.13 -19.97 -27.78
N ALA A 98 20.30 -19.37 -28.95
CA ALA A 98 20.57 -20.07 -30.20
C ALA A 98 19.44 -21.07 -30.52
N HIS A 99 18.35 -20.57 -31.08
CA HIS A 99 17.42 -21.35 -31.90
C HIS A 99 17.52 -20.81 -33.32
N ASP A 100 18.49 -21.35 -34.07
CA ASP A 100 18.54 -21.34 -35.52
C ASP A 100 19.05 -22.73 -35.92
N THR A 101 18.11 -23.65 -36.13
CA THR A 101 18.14 -24.73 -37.12
C THR A 101 16.72 -25.09 -37.48
#